data_AF-A0A0U3E3K2-F1
#
_entry.id   AF-A0A0U3E3K2-F1
#
_cell.length_a   1.000
_cell.length_b   1.000
_cell.length_c   1.000
_cell.angle_alpha   90.00
_cell.angle_beta   90.00
_cell.angle_gamma   90.00
#
_symmetry.space_group_name_H-M   'P 1'
#
loop_
_entity.id
_entity.type
_entity.pdbx_description
1 polymer ?
#
loop_
_entity_poly.entity_id
_entity_poly.type
_entity_poly.pdbx_seq_one_letter_code
_entity_poly.pdbx_strand_id
1 'polypeptide(L)'
;MANADKLTTTVSTKGQVILPSAIRQRREWGAGTRLVVEETPEGVLLKPVPAFAETRPEDVFGVLAWKGKPKTLEEMDAGVLAEAKRRHARD
;
A
#
# COMPACT_ATOMS: atom_id res chain seq x y z
N MET A 1 7.32 -6.83 -25.64
CA MET A 1 7.80 -5.57 -25.02
C MET A 1 6.69 -4.56 -25.20
N ALA A 2 6.02 -4.15 -24.12
CA ALA A 2 4.86 -3.27 -24.25
C ALA A 2 5.32 -1.87 -24.68
N ASN A 3 4.82 -1.40 -25.82
CA ASN A 3 4.93 0.01 -26.22
C ASN A 3 4.36 0.85 -25.08
N ALA A 4 5.25 1.49 -24.32
CA ALA A 4 4.85 2.59 -23.47
C ALA A 4 4.53 3.73 -24.42
N ASP A 5 3.25 3.88 -24.76
CA ASP A 5 2.76 5.11 -25.39
C ASP A 5 3.36 6.28 -24.61
N LYS A 6 4.07 7.17 -25.33
CA LYS A 6 4.67 8.37 -24.74
C LYS A 6 3.54 9.26 -24.24
N LEU A 7 3.18 9.11 -22.98
CA LEU A 7 2.21 9.96 -22.31
C LEU A 7 2.93 11.24 -21.87
N THR A 8 2.54 12.37 -22.47
CA THR A 8 3.02 13.69 -22.07
C THR A 8 2.03 14.34 -21.10
N THR A 9 2.55 15.15 -20.17
CA THR A 9 1.73 15.97 -19.27
C THR A 9 2.38 17.35 -19.15
N THR A 10 1.56 18.37 -18.92
CA THR A 10 2.03 19.75 -18.76
C THR A 10 2.13 20.08 -17.28
N VAL A 11 3.23 20.72 -16.90
CA VAL A 11 3.41 21.28 -15.57
C VAL A 11 2.60 22.57 -15.47
N SER A 12 1.73 22.68 -14.48
CA SER A 12 0.97 23.91 -14.25
C SER A 12 1.86 25.05 -13.75
N THR A 13 1.35 26.28 -13.73
CA THR A 13 2.08 27.45 -13.17
C THR A 13 2.49 27.25 -11.71
N LYS A 14 1.79 26.38 -10.97
CA LYS A 14 2.10 26.04 -9.57
C LYS A 14 3.05 24.84 -9.43
N GLY A 15 3.59 24.33 -10.53
CA GLY A 15 4.47 23.16 -10.52
C GLY A 15 3.74 21.81 -10.41
N GLN A 16 2.42 21.76 -10.60
CA GLN A 16 1.65 20.52 -10.49
C GLN A 16 1.64 19.77 -11.82
N VAL A 17 1.82 18.45 -11.77
CA VAL A 17 1.66 17.56 -12.93
C VAL A 17 0.43 16.68 -12.75
N ILE A 18 -0.39 16.58 -13.79
CA ILE A 18 -1.54 15.68 -13.79
C ILE A 18 -1.07 14.33 -14.34
N LEU A 19 -1.15 13.29 -13.52
CA LEU A 19 -0.82 11.94 -13.96
C LEU A 19 -1.94 11.36 -14.83
N PRO A 20 -1.62 10.91 -16.06
CA PRO A 20 -2.57 10.23 -16.93
C PRO A 20 -3.27 9.06 -16.22
N SER A 21 -4.55 8.84 -16.52
CA SER A 21 -5.36 7.79 -15.89
C SER A 21 -4.74 6.39 -16.04
N ALA A 22 -4.14 6.09 -17.19
CA ALA A 22 -3.47 4.82 -17.44
C ALA A 22 -2.34 4.51 -16.45
N ILE A 23 -1.56 5.53 -16.05
CA ILE A 23 -0.48 5.36 -15.05
C ILE A 23 -1.08 5.17 -13.66
N ARG A 24 -2.08 5.98 -13.30
CA ARG A 24 -2.76 5.87 -12.00
C ARG A 24 -3.38 4.49 -11.79
N GLN A 25 -4.06 3.95 -12.80
CA GLN A 25 -4.67 2.61 -12.72
C GLN A 25 -3.63 1.50 -12.62
N ARG A 26 -2.59 1.53 -13.47
CA ARG A 26 -1.51 0.50 -13.45
C ARG A 26 -0.69 0.49 -12.17
N ARG A 27 -0.68 1.59 -11.41
CA ARG A 27 0.02 1.72 -10.13
C ARG A 27 -0.91 1.71 -8.92
N GLU A 28 -2.22 1.56 -9.16
CA GLU A 28 -3.26 1.59 -8.13
C GLU A 28 -3.26 2.89 -7.29
N TRP A 29 -2.88 4.00 -7.90
CA TRP A 29 -2.84 5.31 -7.25
C TRP A 29 -4.23 5.97 -7.27
N GLY A 30 -4.96 5.80 -6.18
CA GLY A 30 -6.22 6.47 -5.90
C GLY A 30 -6.05 7.91 -5.38
N ALA A 31 -7.16 8.60 -5.21
CA ALA A 31 -7.18 9.91 -4.55
C ALA A 31 -6.58 9.82 -3.14
N GLY A 32 -5.75 10.79 -2.77
CA GLY A 32 -5.07 10.81 -1.47
C GLY A 32 -3.78 9.97 -1.39
N THR A 33 -3.40 9.25 -2.45
CA THR A 33 -2.10 8.57 -2.51
C THR A 33 -0.98 9.60 -2.37
N ARG A 34 -0.16 9.47 -1.33
CA ARG A 34 1.03 10.30 -1.14
C ARG A 34 2.20 9.67 -1.88
N LEU A 35 2.93 10.48 -2.64
CA LEU A 35 4.08 10.04 -3.41
C LEU A 35 5.34 10.79 -2.95
N VAL A 36 6.45 10.07 -2.82
CA VAL A 36 7.79 10.62 -2.73
C VAL A 36 8.22 11.01 -4.14
N VAL A 37 8.85 12.19 -4.25
CA VAL A 37 9.43 12.72 -5.48
C VAL A 37 10.95 12.68 -5.31
N GLU A 38 11.61 11.83 -6.09
CA GLU A 38 13.07 11.69 -6.09
C GLU A 38 13.63 12.22 -7.42
N GLU A 39 14.66 13.07 -7.34
CA GLU A 39 15.42 13.50 -8.52
C GLU A 39 16.46 12.43 -8.88
N THR A 40 16.49 12.03 -10.15
CA THR A 40 17.43 11.04 -10.70
C THR A 40 18.10 11.60 -11.96
N PRO A 41 19.23 11.03 -12.41
CA PRO A 41 19.91 11.50 -13.63
C PRO A 41 19.03 11.47 -14.89
N GLU A 42 18.08 10.54 -14.95
CA GLU A 42 17.16 10.33 -16.07
C GLU A 42 15.84 11.12 -15.95
N GLY A 43 15.60 11.77 -14.81
CA GLY A 43 14.41 12.57 -14.57
C GLY A 43 13.90 12.50 -13.13
N VAL A 44 12.57 12.40 -12.98
CA VAL A 44 11.92 12.38 -11.67
C VAL A 44 11.26 11.03 -11.44
N LEU A 45 11.59 10.39 -10.33
CA LEU A 45 11.00 9.13 -9.91
C LEU A 45 9.92 9.37 -8.86
N LEU A 46 8.72 8.88 -9.15
CA LEU A 46 7.57 8.95 -8.24
C LEU A 46 7.32 7.58 -7.62
N LYS A 47 7.37 7.50 -6.29
CA LYS A 47 7.10 6.28 -5.53
C LYS A 47 6.04 6.52 -4.46
N PRO A 48 5.18 5.54 -4.12
CA PRO A 48 4.32 5.65 -2.96
C PRO A 48 5.13 5.92 -1.69
N VAL A 49 4.63 6.80 -0.82
CA VAL A 49 5.15 6.93 0.54
C VAL A 49 4.90 5.59 1.26
N PRO A 50 5.92 4.99 1.88
CA PRO A 50 5.74 3.79 2.69
C PRO A 50 4.65 4.00 3.75
N ALA A 51 3.76 3.01 3.89
CA ALA A 51 2.71 3.06 4.92
C ALA A 51 3.28 2.98 6.34
N PHE A 52 4.44 2.34 6.47
CA PHE A 52 5.18 2.16 7.72
C PHE A 52 6.60 2.68 7.55
N ALA A 53 7.22 3.06 8.67
CA ALA A 53 8.65 3.30 8.68
C ALA A 53 9.39 2.05 8.24
N GLU A 54 10.55 2.23 7.61
CA GLU A 54 11.43 1.12 7.27
C GLU A 54 11.81 0.37 8.56
N THR A 55 11.51 -0.92 8.61
CA THR A 55 11.82 -1.80 9.73
C THR A 55 12.77 -2.89 9.26
N ARG A 56 13.78 -3.18 10.06
CA ARG A 56 14.72 -4.26 9.77
C ARG A 56 14.15 -5.59 10.30
N PRO A 57 14.56 -6.75 9.76
CA PRO A 57 14.11 -8.04 10.25
C PRO A 57 14.28 -8.18 11.77
N GLU A 58 15.40 -7.72 12.34
CA GLU A 58 15.66 -7.73 13.78
C GLU A 58 14.69 -6.88 14.61
N ASP A 59 14.10 -5.83 14.04
CA ASP A 59 13.14 -4.94 14.73
C ASP A 59 11.75 -5.61 14.84
N VAL A 60 11.49 -6.65 14.04
CA VAL A 60 10.23 -7.41 14.04
C VAL A 60 10.42 -8.87 14.49
N PHE A 61 11.66 -9.35 14.57
CA PHE A 61 12.04 -10.69 14.99
C PHE A 61 11.69 -10.88 16.46
N GLY A 62 10.51 -11.45 16.73
CA GLY A 62 9.97 -11.62 18.08
C GLY A 62 8.56 -11.06 18.27
N VAL A 63 8.01 -10.30 17.31
CA VAL A 63 6.59 -9.89 17.34
C VAL A 63 5.65 -11.10 17.16
N LEU A 64 6.17 -12.20 16.62
CA LEU A 64 5.49 -13.50 16.58
C LEU A 64 5.57 -14.29 17.90
N ALA A 65 6.27 -13.81 18.93
CA ALA A 65 6.36 -14.51 20.21
C ALA A 65 5.03 -14.41 20.96
N TRP A 66 4.12 -15.32 20.63
CA TRP A 66 2.88 -15.51 21.36
C TRP A 66 3.20 -16.13 22.73
N LYS A 67 3.00 -15.34 23.80
CA LYS A 67 3.22 -15.78 25.19
C LYS A 67 2.05 -16.62 25.75
N GLY A 68 0.95 -16.74 25.00
CA GLY A 68 -0.23 -17.49 25.41
C GLY A 68 -0.16 -18.97 25.02
N LYS A 69 -1.15 -19.75 25.45
CA LYS A 69 -1.34 -21.11 24.93
C LYS A 69 -1.64 -21.03 23.43
N PRO A 70 -1.06 -21.91 22.60
CA PRO A 70 -1.50 -22.06 21.21
C PRO A 70 -2.99 -22.34 21.16
N LYS A 71 -3.69 -21.72 20.21
CA LYS A 71 -5.10 -22.01 19.98
C LYS A 71 -5.24 -23.33 19.24
N THR A 72 -6.25 -24.13 19.59
CA THR A 72 -6.64 -25.28 18.77
C THR A 72 -7.33 -24.81 17.48
N LEU A 73 -7.47 -25.71 16.50
CA LEU A 73 -8.18 -25.40 15.26
C LEU A 73 -9.64 -24.99 15.55
N GLU A 74 -10.28 -25.67 16.50
CA GLU A 74 -11.66 -25.38 16.90
C GLU A 74 -11.80 -23.97 17.50
N GLU A 75 -10.82 -23.54 18.31
CA GLU A 75 -10.78 -22.18 18.86
C GLU A 75 -10.50 -21.12 17.79
N MET A 76 -9.73 -21.45 16.76
CA MET A 76 -9.51 -20.59 15.60
C MET A 76 -10.80 -20.44 14.79
N ASP A 77 -11.46 -21.55 14.45
CA ASP A 77 -12.71 -21.58 13.69
C ASP A 77 -13.82 -20.82 14.40
N ALA A 78 -13.97 -21.03 15.72
CA ALA A 78 -14.92 -20.30 16.54
C ALA A 78 -14.65 -18.79 16.51
N GLY A 79 -13.37 -18.38 16.56
CA GLY A 79 -12.97 -16.97 16.48
C GLY A 79 -13.29 -16.32 15.14
N VAL A 80 -13.04 -17.02 14.04
CA VAL A 80 -13.38 -16.54 12.68
C VAL A 80 -14.89 -16.36 12.53
N LEU A 81 -15.68 -17.36 12.96
CA LEU A 81 -17.13 -17.31 12.90
C LEU A 81 -17.71 -16.18 13.78
N ALA A 82 -17.12 -15.93 14.94
CA ALA A 82 -17.53 -14.85 15.83
C ALA A 82 -17.28 -13.46 15.20
N GLU A 83 -16.12 -13.24 14.58
CA GLU A 83 -15.82 -11.96 13.92
C GLU A 83 -16.68 -11.75 12.67
N ALA A 84 -16.93 -12.80 11.88
CA ALA A 84 -17.85 -12.75 10.76
C ALA A 84 -19.25 -12.31 11.22
N LYS A 85 -19.80 -12.95 12.26
CA LYS A 85 -21.08 -12.53 12.86
C LYS A 85 -21.06 -11.09 13.36
N ARG A 86 -19.97 -10.66 14.02
CA ARG A 86 -19.83 -9.29 14.54
C ARG A 86 -19.86 -8.23 13.44
N ARG A 87 -19.20 -8.49 12.30
CA ARG A 87 -19.20 -7.57 11.15
C ARG A 87 -20.57 -7.51 10.50
N HIS A 88 -21.21 -8.65 10.27
CA HIS A 88 -22.55 -8.72 9.68
C HIS A 88 -23.67 -8.20 10.59
N ALA A 89 -23.47 -8.15 11.91
CA ALA A 89 -24.45 -7.56 12.84
C ALA A 89 -24.30 -6.03 12.98
N ARG A 90 -23.31 -5.41 12.34
CA ARG A 90 -23.08 -3.96 12.32
C ARG A 90 -23.55 -3.30 11.02
N ASP A 91 -23.98 -4.09 10.05
CA ASP A 91 -24.67 -3.68 8.82
C ASP A 91 -26.19 -3.73 9.04
#